data_AF-A0A0L6WNU0-F1
#
_entry.id   AF-A0A0L6WNU0-F1
#
_cell.length_a   1.000
_cell.length_b   1.000
_cell.length_c   1.000
_cell.angle_alpha   90.00
_cell.angle_beta   90.00
_cell.angle_gamma   90.00
#
_symmetry.space_group_name_H-M   'P 1'
#
loop_
_entity.id
_entity.type
_entity.pdbx_description
1 polymer ?
#
loop_
_entity_poly.entity_id
_entity_poly.type
_entity_poly.pdbx_seq_one_letter_code
_entity_poly.pdbx_strand_id
1 'polypeptide(L)'
;MATDMIVQTIPGLPSRDQLVKLCDAQFIEQLQINQRGTSHYVYRSFNSSTPLALIKFSEHVTLSEPRTQAYIFHLLRRDPSPPCKVAEVYVAYIPRIVDAVQWLLTLPPPKDGKFGPVGGGAMRHSLWRDDRGPTYESVEQIDIQFNNVLSFQQLTVNLSAEPICFYHDDISLRNFLVSGPDLYALDFEHTGFAPATFMNYAIANPRRTSAPIVQHIVFSDSPNLQGLKRATYYFK
;
A
#
# COMPACT_ATOMS: atom_id res chain seq x y z
N MET A 1 -14.57 5.47 4.76
CA MET A 1 -14.62 6.13 6.09
C MET A 1 -13.19 6.47 6.49
N ALA A 2 -12.88 7.78 6.56
CA ALA A 2 -11.64 8.45 6.98
C ALA A 2 -10.32 7.67 6.77
N THR A 3 -9.89 7.62 5.51
CA THR A 3 -8.57 7.14 5.08
C THR A 3 -7.46 8.18 5.31
N ASP A 4 -7.83 9.45 5.55
CA ASP A 4 -6.91 10.52 5.89
C ASP A 4 -7.05 10.89 7.38
N MET A 5 -5.93 10.92 8.12
CA MET A 5 -5.82 11.79 9.29
C MET A 5 -5.22 13.12 8.85
N ILE A 6 -5.95 13.85 8.01
CA ILE A 6 -5.89 15.31 8.02
C ILE A 6 -7.31 15.73 8.40
N VAL A 7 -7.65 15.53 9.68
CA VAL A 7 -9.05 15.69 10.13
C VAL A 7 -9.45 17.17 10.13
N GLN A 8 -8.48 18.10 10.12
CA GLN A 8 -8.68 19.54 9.92
C GLN A 8 -7.35 20.23 9.63
N THR A 9 -7.38 21.37 8.94
CA THR A 9 -6.26 22.31 8.87
C THR A 9 -5.96 22.83 10.28
N ILE A 10 -4.86 22.36 10.90
CA ILE A 10 -4.33 23.02 12.10
C ILE A 10 -3.90 24.43 11.67
N PRO A 11 -4.45 25.51 12.26
CA PRO A 11 -4.03 26.86 11.94
C PRO A 11 -2.52 27.03 12.16
N GLY A 12 -1.81 27.47 11.10
CA GLY A 12 -0.36 27.66 11.14
C GLY A 12 0.47 26.42 10.77
N LEU A 13 -0.15 25.28 10.46
CA LEU A 13 0.55 24.15 9.86
C LEU A 13 0.70 24.38 8.34
N PRO A 14 1.91 24.17 7.76
CA PRO A 14 2.13 24.29 6.33
C PRO A 14 1.24 23.35 5.52
N SER A 15 1.10 23.63 4.23
CA SER A 15 0.49 22.69 3.30
C SER A 15 1.18 21.33 3.34
N ARG A 16 0.46 20.29 2.95
CA ARG A 16 1.00 18.93 2.89
C ARG A 16 2.31 18.84 2.11
N ASP A 17 2.40 19.49 0.95
CA ASP A 17 3.60 19.47 0.11
C ASP A 17 4.79 20.15 0.79
N GLN A 18 4.54 21.20 1.57
CA GLN A 18 5.58 21.84 2.39
C GLN A 18 6.04 20.92 3.52
N LEU A 19 5.12 20.20 4.18
CA LEU A 19 5.47 19.24 5.22
C LEU A 19 6.28 18.06 4.70
N VAL A 20 5.93 17.53 3.51
CA VAL A 20 6.71 16.49 2.82
C VAL A 20 8.13 16.97 2.58
N LYS A 21 8.30 18.17 2.01
CA LYS A 21 9.64 18.75 1.76
C LYS A 21 10.47 18.91 3.05
N LEU A 22 9.83 19.30 4.15
CA LEU A 22 10.50 19.43 5.45
C LEU A 22 10.93 18.07 6.02
N CYS A 23 10.09 17.04 5.89
CA CYS A 23 10.43 15.68 6.31
C CYS A 23 11.58 15.11 5.46
N ASP A 24 11.52 15.30 4.14
CA ASP A 24 12.56 14.84 3.21
C ASP A 24 13.90 15.52 3.50
N ALA A 25 13.90 16.84 3.76
CA ALA A 25 15.12 17.57 4.12
C ALA A 25 15.74 17.05 5.43
N GLN A 26 14.93 16.81 6.47
CA GLN A 26 15.40 16.25 7.73
C GLN A 26 15.92 14.82 7.55
N PHE A 27 15.26 14.01 6.73
CA PHE A 27 15.71 12.64 6.45
C PHE A 27 17.07 12.62 5.75
N ILE A 28 17.26 13.47 4.73
CA ILE A 28 18.54 13.61 4.01
C ILE A 28 19.66 14.07 4.95
N GLU A 29 19.39 15.08 5.78
CA GLU A 29 20.35 15.58 6.77
C GLU A 29 20.78 14.45 7.72
N GLN A 30 19.84 13.61 8.16
CA GLN A 30 20.12 12.49 9.07
C GLN A 30 20.94 11.37 8.43
N LEU A 31 20.70 11.08 7.15
CA LEU A 31 21.51 10.12 6.39
C LEU A 31 22.97 10.59 6.26
N GLN A 32 23.19 11.90 6.09
CA GLN A 32 24.54 12.45 5.95
C GLN A 32 25.38 12.37 7.23
N ILE A 33 24.73 12.34 8.41
CA ILE A 33 25.41 12.33 9.72
C ILE A 33 25.48 10.94 10.38
N ASN A 34 25.15 9.86 9.65
CA ASN A 34 25.14 8.47 10.15
C ASN A 34 24.35 8.27 11.46
N GLN A 35 23.39 9.13 11.75
CA GLN A 35 22.48 8.92 12.88
C GLN A 35 21.39 7.93 12.48
N ARG A 36 20.98 7.06 13.40
CA ARG A 36 19.76 6.24 13.20
C ARG A 36 18.61 7.20 12.92
N GLY A 37 18.09 7.18 11.70
CA GLY A 37 17.06 8.11 11.24
C GLY A 37 15.90 8.18 12.23
N THR A 38 15.56 9.39 12.68
CA THR A 38 14.37 9.58 13.49
C THR A 38 13.16 9.37 12.59
N SER A 39 12.18 8.57 13.03
CA SER A 39 10.94 8.34 12.28
C SER A 39 9.93 9.50 12.41
N HIS A 40 10.38 10.71 12.73
CA HIS A 40 9.49 11.83 13.00
C HIS A 40 10.15 13.22 12.83
N TYR A 41 9.34 14.18 12.40
CA TYR A 41 9.66 15.59 12.22
C TYR A 41 8.82 16.40 13.20
N VAL A 42 9.44 17.25 14.02
CA VAL A 42 8.72 18.14 14.95
C VAL A 42 8.52 19.48 14.27
N TYR A 43 7.30 19.77 13.80
CA TYR A 43 7.00 21.08 13.23
C TYR A 43 6.73 22.11 14.32
N ARG A 44 7.39 23.26 14.19
CA ARG A 44 7.20 24.44 15.04
C ARG A 44 6.78 25.60 14.14
N SER A 45 5.75 26.32 14.56
CA SER A 45 5.36 27.57 13.89
C SER A 45 6.52 28.58 14.00
N PHE A 46 6.73 29.39 12.96
CA PHE A 46 7.83 30.38 12.87
C PHE A 46 7.94 31.30 14.11
N ASN A 47 6.82 31.54 14.81
CA ASN A 47 6.76 32.43 15.98
C ASN A 47 6.58 31.70 17.31
N SER A 48 6.76 30.38 17.36
CA SER A 48 6.52 29.61 18.58
C SER A 48 7.62 28.58 18.85
N SER A 49 8.18 28.63 20.05
CA SER A 49 9.01 27.55 20.59
C SER A 49 8.20 26.32 20.99
N THR A 50 6.86 26.35 20.88
CA THR A 50 6.00 25.21 21.18
C THR A 50 5.81 24.34 19.92
N PRO A 51 6.03 23.02 20.00
CA PRO A 51 5.70 22.11 18.90
C PRO A 51 4.23 22.24 18.51
N LEU A 52 3.96 22.44 17.22
CA LEU A 52 2.61 22.49 16.68
C LEU A 52 2.16 21.10 16.23
N ALA A 53 3.06 20.32 15.63
CA ALA A 53 2.77 18.96 15.16
C ALA A 53 3.99 18.04 15.24
N LEU A 54 3.74 16.73 15.34
CA LEU A 54 4.74 15.68 15.24
C LEU A 54 4.40 14.81 14.04
N ILE A 55 5.15 14.97 12.96
CA ILE A 55 4.91 14.29 11.70
C ILE A 55 5.71 13.01 11.73
N LYS A 56 5.06 11.84 11.74
CA LYS A 56 5.76 10.56 11.73
C LYS A 56 6.03 10.16 10.29
N PHE A 57 7.29 9.90 9.97
CA PHE A 57 7.74 9.54 8.63
C PHE A 57 8.79 8.43 8.76
N SER A 58 8.46 7.20 8.39
CA SER A 58 9.40 6.11 8.07
C SER A 58 8.65 4.82 7.72
N GLU A 59 9.38 3.81 7.26
CA GLU A 59 8.89 2.46 6.97
C GLU A 59 8.42 1.68 8.22
N HIS A 60 8.82 2.10 9.43
CA HIS A 60 8.48 1.41 10.69
C HIS A 60 7.26 2.02 11.40
N VAL A 61 6.70 3.10 10.87
CA VAL A 61 5.51 3.73 11.45
C VAL A 61 4.29 2.84 11.15
N THR A 62 3.90 2.03 12.12
CA THR A 62 2.61 1.31 12.05
C THR A 62 1.47 2.29 12.30
N LEU A 63 0.27 2.04 11.76
CA LEU A 63 -0.91 2.88 12.04
C LEU A 63 -1.38 2.83 13.51
N SER A 64 -0.94 1.84 14.29
CA SER A 64 -1.37 1.66 15.69
C SER A 64 -0.90 2.79 16.61
N GLU A 65 0.34 3.27 16.43
CA GLU A 65 0.92 4.36 17.21
C GLU A 65 0.26 5.72 16.87
N PRO A 66 0.14 6.15 15.59
CA PRO A 66 -0.63 7.32 15.18
C PRO A 66 -2.08 7.29 15.64
N ARG A 67 -2.77 6.13 15.58
CA ARG A 67 -4.17 6.00 16.03
C ARG A 67 -4.30 6.18 17.54
N THR A 68 -3.42 5.56 18.32
CA THR A 68 -3.37 5.75 19.78
C THR A 68 -3.08 7.20 20.12
N GLN A 69 -2.13 7.82 19.41
CA GLN A 69 -1.76 9.21 19.60
C GLN A 69 -2.91 10.16 19.25
N ALA A 70 -3.64 9.92 18.15
CA ALA A 70 -4.83 10.69 17.75
C ALA A 70 -5.98 10.53 18.75
N TYR A 71 -6.22 9.32 19.27
CA TYR A 71 -7.20 9.07 20.32
C TYR A 71 -6.89 9.88 21.58
N ILE A 72 -5.65 9.85 22.07
CA ILE A 72 -5.22 10.63 23.24
C ILE A 72 -5.31 12.13 22.95
N PHE A 73 -4.89 12.59 21.78
CA PHE A 73 -5.01 13.98 21.37
C PHE A 73 -6.45 14.50 21.44
N HIS A 74 -7.42 13.72 20.95
CA HIS A 74 -8.83 14.10 21.00
C HIS A 74 -9.42 14.08 22.42
N LEU A 75 -8.96 13.19 23.30
CA LEU A 75 -9.32 13.21 24.72
C LEU A 75 -8.78 14.49 25.39
N LEU A 76 -7.51 14.83 25.16
CA LEU A 76 -6.86 16.01 25.77
C LEU A 76 -7.39 17.34 25.23
N ARG A 77 -7.93 17.40 24.00
CA ARG A 77 -8.63 18.60 23.51
C ARG A 77 -9.94 18.89 24.27
N ARG A 78 -10.55 17.88 24.87
CA ARG A 78 -11.81 18.01 25.63
C ARG A 78 -11.56 18.34 27.11
N ASP A 79 -10.37 18.04 27.61
CA ASP A 79 -9.94 18.36 28.97
C ASP A 79 -8.45 18.77 28.97
N PRO A 80 -8.14 20.07 29.13
CA PRO A 80 -6.77 20.56 29.16
C PRO A 80 -6.08 20.40 30.52
N SER A 81 -6.72 19.78 31.51
CA SER A 81 -6.16 19.58 32.87
C SER A 81 -4.91 18.68 32.95
N PRO A 82 -4.65 17.72 32.04
CA PRO A 82 -3.47 16.87 32.16
C PRO A 82 -2.15 17.61 31.93
N PRO A 83 -1.06 17.20 32.61
CA PRO A 83 0.22 17.92 32.57
C PRO A 83 0.99 17.72 31.24
N CYS A 84 0.49 16.88 30.33
CA CYS A 84 1.14 16.57 29.07
C CYS A 84 0.29 16.97 27.86
N LYS A 85 0.96 17.34 26.78
CA LYS A 85 0.35 17.58 25.47
C LYS A 85 0.78 16.47 24.53
N VAL A 86 -0.15 15.98 23.73
CA VAL A 86 0.13 15.05 22.63
C VAL A 86 0.06 15.83 21.33
N ALA A 87 0.98 15.58 20.41
CA ALA A 87 0.96 16.19 19.08
C ALA A 87 0.09 15.37 18.11
N GLU A 88 -0.54 16.02 17.14
CA GLU A 88 -1.27 15.34 16.06
C GLU A 88 -0.27 14.69 15.07
N VAL A 89 -0.60 13.49 14.55
CA VAL A 89 0.29 12.65 13.71
C VAL A 89 -0.19 12.58 12.26
N TYR A 90 0.74 12.69 11.32
CA TYR A 90 0.49 12.70 9.87
C TYR A 90 1.27 11.61 9.14
N VAL A 91 0.67 10.96 8.13
CA VAL A 91 1.34 10.03 7.21
C VAL A 91 1.39 10.68 5.82
N ALA A 92 2.56 11.17 5.41
CA ALA A 92 2.64 12.10 4.29
C ALA A 92 2.62 11.43 2.89
N TYR A 93 2.97 10.15 2.79
CA TYR A 93 3.33 9.52 1.50
C TYR A 93 2.28 8.58 0.89
N ILE A 94 1.26 8.15 1.65
CA ILE A 94 0.28 7.15 1.16
C ILE A 94 -0.38 7.60 -0.16
N PRO A 95 -0.92 8.83 -0.31
CA PRO A 95 -1.55 9.22 -1.57
C PRO A 95 -0.62 9.18 -2.78
N ARG A 96 0.68 9.54 -2.64
CA ARG A 96 1.63 9.44 -3.76
C ARG A 96 1.86 7.99 -4.18
N ILE A 97 1.93 7.08 -3.21
CA ILE A 97 2.06 5.64 -3.48
C ILE A 97 0.79 5.11 -4.14
N VAL A 98 -0.38 5.54 -3.68
CA VAL A 98 -1.67 5.17 -4.31
C VAL A 98 -1.73 5.64 -5.75
N ASP A 99 -1.35 6.89 -6.04
CA ASP A 99 -1.29 7.43 -7.39
C ASP A 99 -0.35 6.62 -8.29
N ALA A 100 0.82 6.24 -7.76
CA ALA A 100 1.78 5.42 -8.50
C ALA A 100 1.26 4.00 -8.76
N VAL A 101 0.61 3.36 -7.78
CA VAL A 101 -0.01 2.05 -7.99
C VAL A 101 -1.14 2.16 -8.99
N GLN A 102 -2.00 3.18 -8.92
CA GLN A 102 -3.04 3.39 -9.92
C GLN A 102 -2.46 3.58 -11.32
N TRP A 103 -1.36 4.32 -11.45
CA TRP A 103 -0.65 4.46 -12.71
C TRP A 103 -0.10 3.11 -13.22
N LEU A 104 0.53 2.30 -12.36
CA LEU A 104 1.02 0.96 -12.72
C LEU A 104 -0.10 0.06 -13.26
N LEU A 105 -1.31 0.16 -12.71
CA LEU A 105 -2.48 -0.60 -13.18
C LEU A 105 -2.92 -0.22 -14.60
N THR A 106 -2.48 0.94 -15.12
CA THR A 106 -2.76 1.36 -16.51
C THR A 106 -1.75 0.84 -17.53
N LEU A 107 -0.67 0.18 -17.08
CA LEU A 107 0.35 -0.33 -17.99
C LEU A 107 -0.24 -1.41 -18.90
N PRO A 108 0.05 -1.38 -20.22
CA PRO A 108 -0.39 -2.41 -21.13
C PRO A 108 0.38 -3.72 -20.87
N PRO A 109 -0.26 -4.90 -21.07
CA PRO A 109 0.43 -6.17 -21.03
C PRO A 109 1.61 -6.23 -22.02
N PRO A 110 2.68 -6.97 -21.69
CA PRO A 110 3.83 -7.12 -22.58
C PRO A 110 3.44 -7.87 -23.87
N LYS A 111 4.11 -7.53 -24.98
CA LYS A 111 3.78 -8.05 -26.32
C LYS A 111 4.02 -9.55 -26.49
N ASP A 112 4.85 -10.14 -25.64
CA ASP A 112 5.10 -11.58 -25.63
C ASP A 112 3.92 -12.38 -25.08
N GLY A 113 2.90 -11.71 -24.52
CA GLY A 113 1.66 -12.31 -24.05
C GLY A 113 1.82 -13.21 -22.82
N LYS A 114 3.00 -13.19 -22.18
CA LYS A 114 3.28 -14.08 -21.04
C LYS A 114 2.66 -13.53 -19.75
N PHE A 115 2.14 -14.45 -18.95
CA PHE A 115 1.59 -14.14 -17.62
C PHE A 115 2.67 -14.16 -16.54
N GLY A 116 2.40 -13.47 -15.44
CA GLY A 116 3.34 -13.32 -14.34
C GLY A 116 4.41 -12.26 -14.66
N PRO A 117 5.66 -12.46 -14.21
CA PRO A 117 6.71 -11.46 -14.36
C PRO A 117 7.07 -11.21 -15.83
N VAL A 118 7.46 -9.98 -16.15
CA VAL A 118 7.93 -9.62 -17.51
C VAL A 118 9.14 -10.47 -17.89
N GLY A 119 9.13 -11.04 -19.10
CA GLY A 119 10.11 -12.04 -19.54
C GLY A 119 9.66 -13.49 -19.29
N GLY A 120 8.54 -13.67 -18.56
CA GLY A 120 7.97 -14.95 -18.20
C GLY A 120 8.60 -15.55 -16.94
N GLY A 121 8.06 -16.69 -16.52
CA GLY A 121 8.48 -17.40 -15.32
C GLY A 121 7.30 -17.77 -14.43
N ALA A 122 7.63 -18.36 -13.28
CA ALA A 122 6.62 -18.70 -12.27
C ALA A 122 5.95 -17.42 -11.75
N MET A 123 4.62 -17.42 -11.68
CA MET A 123 3.89 -16.31 -11.08
C MET A 123 4.27 -16.16 -9.60
N ARG A 124 4.33 -14.91 -9.13
CA ARG A 124 4.60 -14.59 -7.73
C ARG A 124 3.39 -13.91 -7.12
N HIS A 125 2.72 -14.57 -6.19
CA HIS A 125 1.49 -14.05 -5.57
C HIS A 125 1.11 -14.83 -4.31
N SER A 126 0.54 -14.13 -3.33
CA SER A 126 -0.03 -14.64 -2.08
C SER A 126 -1.15 -15.67 -2.26
N LEU A 127 -1.64 -15.91 -3.48
CA LEU A 127 -2.61 -16.94 -3.81
C LEU A 127 -2.06 -18.36 -3.60
N TRP A 128 -0.76 -18.56 -3.79
CA TRP A 128 -0.11 -19.87 -3.72
C TRP A 128 0.72 -20.04 -2.45
N ARG A 129 0.99 -21.29 -2.05
CA ARG A 129 1.98 -21.61 -1.02
C ARG A 129 3.34 -21.00 -1.40
N ASP A 130 4.03 -20.44 -0.40
CA ASP A 130 5.34 -19.79 -0.55
C ASP A 130 5.39 -18.70 -1.63
N ASP A 131 4.22 -18.11 -1.91
CA ASP A 131 4.00 -17.06 -2.89
C ASP A 131 4.46 -17.40 -4.31
N ARG A 132 4.52 -18.68 -4.67
CA ARG A 132 5.02 -19.16 -5.95
C ARG A 132 3.98 -20.02 -6.67
N GLY A 133 3.46 -19.51 -7.77
CA GLY A 133 2.55 -20.19 -8.67
C GLY A 133 3.25 -20.91 -9.82
N PRO A 134 2.48 -21.61 -10.66
CA PRO A 134 2.95 -22.15 -11.93
C PRO A 134 3.33 -21.06 -12.95
N THR A 135 3.95 -21.48 -14.04
CA THR A 135 4.02 -20.71 -15.28
C THR A 135 2.82 -21.08 -16.13
N TYR A 136 2.16 -20.10 -16.74
CA TYR A 136 1.04 -20.32 -17.65
C TYR A 136 1.35 -19.71 -19.01
N GLU A 137 0.96 -20.43 -20.06
CA GLU A 137 1.05 -19.96 -21.44
C GLU A 137 -0.23 -19.27 -21.91
N SER A 138 -1.35 -19.47 -21.20
CA SER A 138 -2.65 -18.91 -21.55
C SER A 138 -3.56 -18.72 -20.33
N VAL A 139 -4.56 -17.84 -20.42
CA VAL A 139 -5.56 -17.65 -19.35
C VAL A 139 -6.41 -18.91 -19.18
N GLU A 140 -6.66 -19.65 -20.25
CA GLU A 140 -7.44 -20.88 -20.24
C GLU A 140 -6.77 -21.95 -19.35
N GLN A 141 -5.44 -22.00 -19.31
CA GLN A 141 -4.72 -22.89 -18.39
C GLN A 141 -4.96 -22.50 -16.93
N ILE A 142 -5.02 -21.20 -16.63
CA ILE A 142 -5.34 -20.69 -15.30
C ILE A 142 -6.79 -21.08 -14.96
N ASP A 143 -7.75 -20.81 -15.87
CA ASP A 143 -9.16 -21.15 -15.68
C ASP A 143 -9.36 -22.65 -15.43
N ILE A 144 -8.73 -23.52 -16.22
CA ILE A 144 -8.79 -24.97 -16.04
C ILE A 144 -8.30 -25.35 -14.64
N GLN A 145 -7.15 -24.84 -14.21
CA GLN A 145 -6.61 -25.20 -12.90
C GLN A 145 -7.51 -24.73 -11.76
N PHE A 146 -7.97 -23.48 -11.79
CA PHE A 146 -8.85 -22.92 -10.77
C PHE A 146 -10.20 -23.66 -10.74
N ASN A 147 -10.81 -23.93 -11.90
CA ASN A 147 -12.08 -24.63 -11.97
C ASN A 147 -11.98 -26.10 -11.57
N ASN A 148 -10.85 -26.77 -11.83
CA ASN A 148 -10.63 -28.13 -11.35
C ASN A 148 -10.68 -28.21 -9.82
N VAL A 149 -10.04 -27.28 -9.10
CA VAL A 149 -10.07 -27.28 -7.62
C VAL A 149 -11.40 -26.79 -7.06
N LEU A 150 -12.08 -25.89 -7.76
CA LEU A 150 -13.38 -25.34 -7.34
C LEU A 150 -14.57 -26.27 -7.64
N SER A 151 -14.41 -27.23 -8.55
CA SER A 151 -15.47 -28.18 -8.95
C SER A 151 -16.11 -28.90 -7.76
N PHE A 152 -15.32 -29.25 -6.74
CA PHE A 152 -15.79 -29.90 -5.51
C PHE A 152 -16.72 -29.03 -4.67
N GLN A 153 -16.71 -27.71 -4.87
CA GLN A 153 -17.53 -26.73 -4.15
C GLN A 153 -18.67 -26.16 -5.00
N GLN A 154 -18.89 -26.68 -6.21
CA GLN A 154 -19.87 -26.15 -7.17
C GLN A 154 -19.64 -24.65 -7.46
N LEU A 155 -18.38 -24.22 -7.42
CA LEU A 155 -17.96 -22.88 -7.80
C LEU A 155 -17.20 -22.96 -9.12
N THR A 156 -17.23 -21.85 -9.86
CA THR A 156 -16.47 -21.68 -11.10
C THR A 156 -15.98 -20.24 -11.19
N VAL A 157 -14.90 -20.05 -11.93
CA VAL A 157 -14.38 -18.75 -12.35
C VAL A 157 -14.31 -18.72 -13.87
N ASN A 158 -14.40 -17.52 -14.43
CA ASN A 158 -14.16 -17.24 -15.85
C ASN A 158 -13.18 -16.08 -15.94
N LEU A 159 -11.90 -16.41 -15.80
CA LEU A 159 -10.79 -15.48 -15.84
C LEU A 159 -10.46 -15.06 -17.28
N SER A 160 -10.72 -15.92 -18.28
CA SER A 160 -10.57 -15.58 -19.70
C SER A 160 -11.49 -14.43 -20.15
N ALA A 161 -12.58 -14.14 -19.42
CA ALA A 161 -13.45 -12.99 -19.67
C ALA A 161 -12.93 -11.67 -19.06
N GLU A 162 -11.84 -11.70 -18.30
CA GLU A 162 -11.31 -10.51 -17.64
C GLU A 162 -10.20 -9.83 -18.44
N PRO A 163 -10.06 -8.50 -18.30
CA PRO A 163 -8.88 -7.83 -18.82
C PRO A 163 -7.63 -8.31 -18.07
N ILE A 164 -6.53 -8.41 -18.82
CA ILE A 164 -5.20 -8.61 -18.25
C ILE A 164 -4.67 -7.26 -17.80
N CYS A 165 -4.23 -7.17 -16.55
CA CYS A 165 -3.64 -5.97 -15.99
C CYS A 165 -2.34 -6.29 -15.24
N PHE A 166 -1.56 -5.24 -14.97
CA PHE A 166 -0.50 -5.32 -13.99
C PHE A 166 -1.10 -5.63 -12.61
N TYR A 167 -0.44 -6.47 -11.83
CA TYR A 167 -0.77 -6.70 -10.43
C TYR A 167 0.47 -6.49 -9.57
N HIS A 168 0.25 -6.04 -8.33
CA HIS A 168 1.29 -5.92 -7.32
C HIS A 168 0.75 -6.50 -6.01
N ASP A 169 1.28 -7.64 -5.57
CA ASP A 169 0.76 -8.35 -4.39
C ASP A 169 1.49 -8.00 -3.09
N ASP A 170 2.61 -7.28 -3.16
CA ASP A 170 3.35 -6.75 -2.01
C ASP A 170 3.42 -5.21 -1.97
N ILE A 171 2.26 -4.55 -1.94
CA ILE A 171 2.18 -3.07 -1.94
C ILE A 171 2.51 -2.56 -0.53
N SER A 172 3.77 -2.61 -0.13
CA SER A 172 4.26 -2.20 1.19
C SER A 172 4.93 -0.84 1.13
N LEU A 173 4.83 -0.02 2.19
CA LEU A 173 5.54 1.26 2.28
C LEU A 173 7.06 1.12 2.04
N ARG A 174 7.65 -0.01 2.45
CA ARG A 174 9.09 -0.29 2.26
C ARG A 174 9.51 -0.44 0.80
N ASN A 175 8.55 -0.78 -0.07
CA ASN A 175 8.77 -0.98 -1.50
C ASN A 175 8.60 0.35 -2.27
N PHE A 176 8.52 1.49 -1.58
CA PHE A 176 8.46 2.80 -2.19
C PHE A 176 9.44 3.75 -1.52
N LEU A 177 10.35 4.33 -2.30
CA LEU A 177 11.28 5.35 -1.85
C LEU A 177 10.83 6.71 -2.37
N VAL A 178 10.76 7.68 -1.48
CA VAL A 178 10.50 9.09 -1.83
C VAL A 178 11.82 9.84 -1.75
N SER A 179 12.16 10.56 -2.83
CA SER A 179 13.31 11.45 -2.87
C SER A 179 12.87 12.80 -3.44
N GLY A 180 12.49 13.73 -2.55
CA GLY A 180 11.92 15.01 -2.95
C GLY A 180 10.66 14.85 -3.81
N PRO A 181 10.60 15.42 -5.03
CA PRO A 181 9.44 15.30 -5.91
C PRO A 181 9.27 13.89 -6.50
N ASP A 182 10.31 13.06 -6.46
CA ASP A 182 10.32 11.76 -7.12
C ASP A 182 9.87 10.63 -6.19
N LEU A 183 9.23 9.62 -6.76
CA LEU A 183 8.81 8.39 -6.09
C LEU A 183 9.34 7.20 -6.91
N TYR A 184 10.07 6.32 -6.25
CA TYR A 184 10.61 5.11 -6.83
C TYR A 184 9.86 3.92 -6.26
N ALA A 185 9.19 3.16 -7.13
CA ALA A 185 8.72 1.82 -6.79
C ALA A 185 9.92 0.87 -6.80
N LEU A 186 10.05 0.06 -5.77
CA LEU A 186 11.09 -0.92 -5.54
C LEU A 186 10.46 -2.31 -5.45
N ASP A 187 11.30 -3.34 -5.46
CA ASP A 187 10.93 -4.73 -5.19
C ASP A 187 9.71 -5.23 -5.99
N PHE A 188 9.97 -5.61 -7.24
CA PHE A 188 8.98 -6.13 -8.17
C PHE A 188 8.83 -7.67 -8.07
N GLU A 189 9.34 -8.32 -7.01
CA GLU A 189 9.32 -9.80 -6.92
C GLU A 189 7.88 -10.34 -7.00
N HIS A 190 6.91 -9.71 -6.32
CA HIS A 190 5.49 -10.11 -6.32
C HIS A 190 4.64 -9.30 -7.29
N THR A 191 5.15 -9.09 -8.49
CA THR A 191 4.46 -8.36 -9.57
C THR A 191 4.37 -9.16 -10.85
N GLY A 192 3.44 -8.78 -11.72
CA GLY A 192 3.30 -9.40 -13.03
C GLY A 192 2.05 -8.96 -13.77
N PHE A 193 1.75 -9.63 -14.86
CA PHE A 193 0.52 -9.46 -15.63
C PHE A 193 -0.37 -10.70 -15.50
N ALA A 194 -1.65 -10.49 -15.17
CA ALA A 194 -2.62 -11.56 -14.93
C ALA A 194 -4.05 -11.02 -15.11
N PRO A 195 -5.08 -11.90 -15.15
CA PRO A 195 -6.47 -11.47 -15.05
C PRO A 195 -6.71 -10.53 -13.87
N ALA A 196 -7.55 -9.51 -14.03
CA ALA A 196 -7.77 -8.46 -13.05
C ALA A 196 -8.17 -8.98 -11.64
N THR A 197 -8.73 -10.19 -11.53
CA THR A 197 -9.01 -10.78 -10.21
C THR A 197 -7.76 -10.94 -9.35
N PHE A 198 -6.57 -11.10 -9.93
CA PHE A 198 -5.33 -11.23 -9.15
C PHE A 198 -5.07 -9.96 -8.33
N MET A 199 -5.17 -8.78 -8.96
CA MET A 199 -5.07 -7.51 -8.25
C MET A 199 -6.23 -7.32 -7.25
N ASN A 200 -7.45 -7.70 -7.62
CA ASN A 200 -8.58 -7.71 -6.67
C ASN A 200 -8.29 -8.54 -5.43
N TYR A 201 -7.69 -9.72 -5.60
CA TYR A 201 -7.32 -10.59 -4.49
C TYR A 201 -6.27 -9.93 -3.59
N ALA A 202 -5.23 -9.32 -4.18
CA ALA A 202 -4.19 -8.61 -3.44
C ALA A 202 -4.77 -7.44 -2.61
N ILE A 203 -5.75 -6.71 -3.14
CA ILE A 203 -6.46 -5.64 -2.43
C ILE A 203 -7.38 -6.21 -1.33
N ALA A 204 -8.12 -7.28 -1.63
CA ALA A 204 -9.12 -7.85 -0.73
C ALA A 204 -8.54 -8.74 0.37
N ASN A 205 -7.30 -9.24 0.20
CA ASN A 205 -6.57 -10.06 1.16
C ASN A 205 -5.13 -9.53 1.30
N PRO A 206 -4.96 -8.27 1.73
CA PRO A 206 -3.66 -7.64 1.69
C PRO A 206 -2.70 -8.29 2.66
N ARG A 207 -1.43 -8.32 2.27
CA ARG A 207 -0.33 -8.55 3.21
C ARG A 207 -0.43 -7.53 4.35
N ARG A 208 0.04 -7.92 5.55
CA ARG A 208 -0.03 -7.08 6.75
C ARG A 208 0.53 -5.67 6.51
N THR A 209 1.62 -5.57 5.76
CA THR A 209 2.29 -4.30 5.44
C THR A 209 1.59 -3.49 4.35
N SER A 210 0.67 -4.11 3.60
CA SER A 210 -0.07 -3.50 2.50
C SER A 210 -1.41 -2.92 2.90
N ALA A 211 -2.00 -3.41 3.99
CA ALA A 211 -3.31 -2.95 4.50
C ALA A 211 -3.46 -1.41 4.61
N PRO A 212 -2.45 -0.63 5.05
CA PRO A 212 -2.55 0.82 5.09
C PRO A 212 -2.74 1.50 3.73
N ILE A 213 -2.25 0.87 2.65
CA ILE A 213 -2.21 1.47 1.30
C ILE A 213 -3.39 0.96 0.47
N VAL A 214 -3.66 -0.34 0.48
CA VAL A 214 -4.64 -0.95 -0.44
C VAL A 214 -6.07 -0.44 -0.25
N GLN A 215 -6.43 -0.01 0.96
CA GLN A 215 -7.75 0.55 1.26
C GLN A 215 -8.04 1.87 0.51
N HIS A 216 -7.01 2.48 -0.09
CA HIS A 216 -7.11 3.71 -0.88
C HIS A 216 -7.05 3.44 -2.39
N ILE A 217 -6.73 2.22 -2.81
CA ILE A 217 -6.65 1.87 -4.24
C ILE A 217 -8.07 1.72 -4.76
N VAL A 218 -8.40 2.48 -5.81
CA VAL A 218 -9.65 2.33 -6.53
C VAL A 218 -9.43 1.29 -7.63
N PHE A 219 -10.12 0.16 -7.52
CA PHE A 219 -10.04 -0.91 -8.50
C PHE A 219 -11.41 -1.56 -8.68
N SER A 220 -11.71 -2.02 -9.89
CA SER A 220 -13.03 -2.61 -10.19
C SER A 220 -13.14 -3.98 -9.54
N ASP A 221 -14.24 -4.21 -8.82
CA ASP A 221 -14.55 -5.52 -8.27
C ASP A 221 -14.63 -6.57 -9.37
N SER A 222 -14.08 -7.75 -9.10
CA SER A 222 -14.21 -8.91 -9.97
C SER A 222 -15.27 -9.88 -9.44
N PRO A 223 -16.16 -10.42 -10.30
CA PRO A 223 -17.09 -11.48 -9.92
C PRO A 223 -16.38 -12.80 -9.57
N ASN A 224 -15.13 -12.99 -10.01
CA ASN A 224 -14.35 -14.20 -9.75
C ASN A 224 -13.63 -14.16 -8.40
N LEU A 225 -13.65 -13.03 -7.67
CA LEU A 225 -12.90 -12.85 -6.42
C LEU A 225 -13.26 -13.90 -5.35
N GLN A 226 -14.54 -14.26 -5.23
CA GLN A 226 -14.96 -15.27 -4.26
C GLN A 226 -14.41 -16.66 -4.64
N GLY A 227 -14.42 -16.99 -5.94
CA GLY A 227 -13.82 -18.21 -6.47
C GLY A 227 -12.31 -18.27 -6.18
N LEU A 228 -11.57 -17.18 -6.44
CA LEU A 228 -10.15 -17.09 -6.12
C LEU A 228 -9.88 -17.30 -4.62
N LYS A 229 -10.64 -16.63 -3.74
CA LYS A 229 -10.55 -16.81 -2.28
C LYS A 229 -10.75 -18.26 -1.86
N ARG A 230 -11.66 -18.99 -2.53
CA ARG A 230 -11.90 -20.41 -2.26
C ARG A 230 -10.80 -21.30 -2.81
N ALA A 231 -10.31 -21.02 -4.02
CA ALA A 231 -9.22 -21.78 -4.63
C ALA A 231 -7.91 -21.69 -3.82
N THR A 232 -7.62 -20.53 -3.21
CA THR A 232 -6.42 -20.35 -2.36
C THR A 232 -6.29 -21.39 -1.25
N TYR A 233 -7.38 -21.86 -0.65
CA TYR A 233 -7.32 -22.92 0.37
C TYR A 233 -6.68 -24.22 -0.14
N TYR A 234 -6.80 -24.51 -1.43
CA TYR A 234 -6.24 -25.70 -2.06
C TYR A 234 -4.83 -25.48 -2.60
N PHE A 235 -4.45 -24.22 -2.84
CA PHE A 235 -3.11 -23.86 -3.30
C PHE A 235 -2.13 -23.55 -2.16
N LYS A 236 -2.63 -23.40 -0.93
CA LYS A 236 -1.85 -23.17 0.30
C LYS A 236 -1.47 -24.47 0.99
#